data_AF-A0A146LWC2-F1
#
_entry.id   AF-A0A146LWC2-F1
#
_cell.length_a   1.000
_cell.length_b   1.000
_cell.length_c   1.000
_cell.angle_alpha   90.00
_cell.angle_beta   90.00
_cell.angle_gamma   90.00
#
_symmetry.space_group_name_H-M   'P 1'
#
loop_
_entity.id
_entity.type
_entity.pdbx_description
1 polymer ?
#
loop_
_entity_poly.entity_id
_entity_poly.type
_entity_poly.pdbx_seq_one_letter_code
_entity_poly.pdbx_strand_id
1 'polypeptide(L)'
;MNISKNQFEVLAFIEREGGRKITQREIADAIHFSLGTTNKAFGELEELGLIAIDSHKKVQITKQGLYALEPYRVKRAVVIAAGFGSRMVPITLNTPKPLVRVHGKMIVETLLDAIVAAGIPEIVLVRGYLWEQFDVLKHKYPNIHFIYNPLFNEANNISSAWLAKDLLQNAYVCEADLLLSNLHLIRKYEYCSNYLGQYKDVTDDWCFMVKSGVIRDLQVGGRDCYHMYGISYWDAQDGAKLAQDIDNVYKMPGGKEKYWDEVALRVCSKNYHVEVRPCFEGDIVEIDTFNELKKIDPVYDM
;
A
#
# COMPACT_ATOMS: atom_id res chain seq x y z
N MET A 1 -12.46 -5.28 21.87
CA MET A 1 -11.95 -4.09 22.58
C MET A 1 -11.47 -3.14 21.50
N ASN A 2 -11.99 -1.92 21.44
CA ASN A 2 -11.50 -0.92 20.48
C ASN A 2 -10.37 -0.14 21.15
N ILE A 3 -9.20 -0.11 20.52
CA ILE A 3 -8.06 0.69 20.95
C ILE A 3 -8.05 2.00 20.16
N SER A 4 -7.51 3.07 20.75
CA SER A 4 -7.34 4.33 20.04
C SER A 4 -6.26 4.19 18.96
N LYS A 5 -6.23 5.10 17.97
CA LYS A 5 -5.18 5.14 16.95
C LYS A 5 -3.77 5.19 17.55
N ASN A 6 -3.58 5.97 18.62
CA ASN A 6 -2.26 6.09 19.25
C ASN A 6 -1.84 4.78 19.93
N GLN A 7 -2.78 4.12 20.61
CA GLN A 7 -2.56 2.79 21.20
C GLN A 7 -2.27 1.75 20.11
N PHE A 8 -3.01 1.79 19.00
CA PHE A 8 -2.79 0.92 17.85
C PHE A 8 -1.37 1.06 17.29
N GLU A 9 -0.90 2.28 17.01
CA GLU A 9 0.42 2.48 16.40
C GLU A 9 1.56 1.97 17.29
N VAL A 10 1.49 2.26 18.60
CA VAL A 10 2.46 1.74 19.57
C VAL A 10 2.37 0.21 19.69
N LEU A 11 1.17 -0.35 19.76
CA LEU A 11 0.96 -1.79 19.91
C LEU A 11 1.41 -2.57 18.67
N ALA A 12 1.10 -2.07 17.47
CA ALA A 12 1.53 -2.65 16.20
C ALA A 12 3.05 -2.59 16.03
N PHE A 13 3.69 -1.50 16.48
CA PHE A 13 5.16 -1.43 16.53
C PHE A 13 5.75 -2.49 17.47
N ILE A 14 5.18 -2.64 18.68
CA ILE A 14 5.64 -3.63 19.66
C ILE A 14 5.40 -5.06 19.16
N GLU A 15 4.33 -5.33 18.41
CA GLU A 15 4.09 -6.62 17.78
C GLU A 15 5.18 -6.99 16.78
N ARG A 16 5.62 -6.02 15.97
CA ARG A 16 6.66 -6.22 14.95
C ARG A 16 8.07 -6.31 15.54
N GLU A 17 8.40 -5.40 16.44
CA GLU A 17 9.78 -5.15 16.89
C GLU A 17 10.08 -5.70 18.29
N GLY A 18 9.05 -6.13 19.03
CA GLY A 18 9.13 -6.57 20.42
C GLY A 18 10.05 -7.75 20.68
N GLY A 19 10.14 -8.17 21.95
CA GLY A 19 11.05 -9.26 22.35
C GLY A 19 12.52 -8.83 22.50
N ARG A 20 12.80 -7.55 22.32
CA ARG A 20 14.06 -6.88 22.65
C ARG A 20 13.83 -5.72 23.62
N LYS A 21 14.93 -5.12 24.09
CA LYS A 21 14.87 -3.85 24.81
C LYS A 21 14.55 -2.76 23.80
N ILE A 22 13.46 -2.04 24.05
CA ILE A 22 12.99 -0.93 23.21
C ILE A 22 12.65 0.20 24.16
N THR A 23 13.17 1.39 23.88
CA THR A 23 12.79 2.59 24.62
C THR A 23 11.56 3.25 24.01
N GLN A 24 10.75 3.95 24.80
CA GLN A 24 9.63 4.73 24.28
C GLN A 24 10.07 5.84 23.32
N ARG A 25 11.34 6.30 23.41
CA ARG A 25 11.93 7.22 22.43
C ARG A 25 12.15 6.55 21.09
N GLU A 26 12.72 5.35 21.05
CA GLU A 26 12.84 4.56 19.82
C GLU A 26 11.46 4.32 19.17
N ILE A 27 10.44 3.99 19.97
CA ILE A 27 9.07 3.83 19.46
C ILE A 27 8.58 5.16 18.86
N ALA A 28 8.71 6.26 19.59
CA ALA A 28 8.25 7.58 19.17
C ALA A 28 8.89 8.01 17.85
N ASP A 29 10.21 7.83 17.72
CA ASP A 29 10.97 8.18 16.52
C ASP A 29 10.53 7.31 15.33
N ALA A 30 10.32 6.01 15.55
CA ALA A 30 9.98 5.07 14.48
C ALA A 30 8.54 5.20 13.96
N ILE A 31 7.59 5.65 14.80
CA ILE A 31 6.19 5.89 14.39
C ILE A 31 5.87 7.38 14.20
N HIS A 32 6.89 8.25 14.29
CA HIS A 32 6.80 9.71 14.14
C HIS A 32 5.82 10.38 15.10
N PHE A 33 5.77 9.91 16.34
CA PHE A 33 4.97 10.51 17.42
C PHE A 33 5.80 11.39 18.33
N SER A 34 5.13 12.28 19.06
CA SER A 34 5.79 12.93 20.19
C SER A 34 6.09 11.90 21.30
N LEU A 35 7.17 12.11 22.05
CA LEU A 35 7.49 11.26 23.19
C LEU A 35 6.37 11.26 24.23
N GLY A 36 5.68 12.39 24.43
CA GLY A 36 4.54 12.49 25.35
C GLY A 36 3.35 11.63 24.90
N THR A 37 3.00 11.68 23.61
CA THR A 37 1.95 10.84 23.02
C THR A 37 2.29 9.35 23.17
N THR A 38 3.55 9.01 22.89
CA THR A 38 4.05 7.63 22.97
C THR A 38 4.04 7.10 24.40
N ASN A 39 4.52 7.89 25.37
CA ASN A 39 4.51 7.51 26.78
C ASN A 39 3.09 7.29 27.31
N LYS A 40 2.15 8.18 26.93
CA LYS A 40 0.74 8.03 27.30
C LYS A 40 0.14 6.74 26.74
N ALA A 41 0.29 6.52 25.43
CA ALA A 41 -0.23 5.30 24.79
C ALA A 41 0.42 4.03 25.36
N PHE A 42 1.74 4.05 25.61
CA PHE A 42 2.46 2.93 26.21
C PHE A 42 1.93 2.59 27.61
N GLY A 43 1.76 3.59 28.48
CA GLY A 43 1.21 3.39 29.83
C GLY A 43 -0.22 2.84 29.79
N GLU A 44 -1.08 3.38 28.92
CA GLU A 44 -2.44 2.86 28.74
C GLU A 44 -2.46 1.41 28.25
N LEU A 45 -1.55 1.02 27.34
CA LEU A 45 -1.43 -0.36 26.86
C LEU A 45 -0.97 -1.32 27.98
N GLU A 46 -0.07 -0.88 28.86
CA GLU A 46 0.39 -1.64 30.02
C GLU A 46 -0.74 -1.80 31.05
N GLU A 47 -1.47 -0.73 31.36
CA GLU A 47 -2.65 -0.75 32.25
C GLU A 47 -3.76 -1.68 31.73
N LEU A 48 -3.96 -1.72 30.42
CA LEU A 48 -4.91 -2.62 29.76
C LEU A 48 -4.41 -4.07 29.66
N GLY A 49 -3.17 -4.36 30.05
CA GLY A 49 -2.55 -5.68 29.94
C GLY A 49 -2.28 -6.13 28.50
N LEU A 50 -2.20 -5.19 27.55
CA LEU A 50 -1.96 -5.48 26.13
C LEU A 50 -0.46 -5.67 25.83
N ILE A 51 0.40 -5.09 26.66
CA ILE A 51 1.85 -5.29 26.64
C ILE A 51 2.35 -5.67 28.03
N ALA A 52 3.52 -6.30 28.08
CA ALA A 52 4.21 -6.65 29.31
C ALA A 52 5.71 -6.37 29.18
N ILE A 53 6.34 -6.06 30.30
CA ILE A 53 7.79 -5.91 30.41
C ILE A 53 8.34 -7.08 31.21
N ASP A 54 9.26 -7.86 30.63
CA ASP A 54 9.86 -8.99 31.32
C ASP A 54 10.93 -8.57 32.36
N SER A 55 11.42 -9.53 33.13
CA SER A 55 12.48 -9.32 34.14
C SER A 55 13.78 -8.76 33.56
N HIS A 56 14.00 -8.87 32.24
CA HIS A 56 15.14 -8.34 31.52
C HIS A 56 14.86 -6.99 30.85
N LYS A 57 13.72 -6.35 31.16
CA LYS A 57 13.27 -5.07 30.58
C LYS A 57 12.98 -5.13 29.08
N LYS A 58 12.61 -6.29 28.55
CA LYS A 58 12.16 -6.41 27.16
C LYS A 58 10.66 -6.20 27.11
N VAL A 59 10.21 -5.40 26.14
CA VAL A 59 8.78 -5.14 25.91
C VAL A 59 8.25 -6.26 25.01
N GLN A 60 7.12 -6.85 25.40
CA GLN A 60 6.45 -7.90 24.65
C GLN A 60 4.96 -7.60 24.52
N ILE A 61 4.39 -7.96 23.39
CA ILE A 61 2.94 -7.97 23.23
C ILE A 61 2.35 -9.18 23.98
N THR A 62 1.22 -8.98 24.67
CA THR A 62 0.52 -10.09 25.33
C THR A 62 -0.44 -10.77 24.35
N LYS A 63 -0.99 -11.92 24.74
CA LYS A 63 -2.07 -12.58 24.00
C LYS A 63 -3.29 -11.67 23.84
N GLN A 64 -3.60 -10.86 24.87
CA GLN A 64 -4.69 -9.89 24.80
C GLN A 64 -4.37 -8.73 23.86
N GLY A 65 -3.11 -8.28 23.83
CA GLY A 65 -2.61 -7.31 22.84
C GLY A 65 -2.77 -7.80 21.41
N LEU A 66 -2.41 -9.05 21.14
CA LEU A 66 -2.63 -9.67 19.82
C LEU A 66 -4.12 -9.68 19.47
N TYR A 67 -5.00 -10.08 20.39
CA TYR A 67 -6.46 -10.05 20.15
C TYR A 67 -7.01 -8.63 19.93
N ALA A 68 -6.39 -7.61 20.52
CA ALA A 68 -6.76 -6.22 20.28
C ALA A 68 -6.36 -5.73 18.86
N LEU A 69 -5.32 -6.31 18.26
CA LEU A 69 -4.89 -5.99 16.89
C LEU A 69 -5.65 -6.75 15.80
N GLU A 70 -6.18 -7.95 16.08
CA GLU A 70 -6.83 -8.79 15.07
C GLU A 70 -7.98 -8.12 14.26
N PRO A 71 -8.81 -7.22 14.82
CA PRO A 71 -9.79 -6.48 14.03
C PRO A 71 -9.18 -5.62 12.91
N TYR A 72 -7.90 -5.25 13.03
CA TYR A 72 -7.16 -4.41 12.10
C TYR A 72 -6.25 -5.21 11.16
N ARG A 73 -6.34 -6.55 11.19
CA ARG A 73 -5.48 -7.42 10.41
C ARG A 73 -5.77 -7.28 8.92
N VAL A 74 -4.72 -7.02 8.16
CA VAL A 74 -4.77 -7.04 6.70
C VAL A 74 -4.91 -8.50 6.23
N LYS A 75 -5.91 -8.75 5.39
CA LYS A 75 -6.24 -10.11 4.91
C LYS A 75 -5.72 -10.38 3.51
N ARG A 76 -5.58 -9.34 2.68
CA ARG A 76 -5.26 -9.51 1.27
C ARG A 76 -4.43 -8.35 0.73
N ALA A 77 -3.70 -8.61 -0.35
CA ALA A 77 -3.20 -7.60 -1.25
C ALA A 77 -3.71 -7.87 -2.67
N VAL A 78 -4.29 -6.85 -3.30
CA VAL A 78 -4.68 -6.85 -4.72
C VAL A 78 -3.67 -5.99 -5.47
N VAL A 79 -2.93 -6.61 -6.39
CA VAL A 79 -1.85 -5.98 -7.15
C VAL A 79 -2.32 -5.77 -8.60
N ILE A 80 -2.41 -4.53 -9.04
CA ILE A 80 -2.83 -4.16 -10.40
C ILE A 80 -1.60 -4.12 -11.31
N ALA A 81 -1.55 -5.05 -12.27
CA ALA A 81 -0.40 -5.31 -13.13
C ALA A 81 -0.79 -5.49 -14.62
N ALA A 82 -1.98 -5.03 -15.01
CA ALA A 82 -2.56 -5.36 -16.32
C ALA A 82 -2.11 -4.45 -17.47
N GLY A 83 -1.52 -3.29 -17.16
CA GLY A 83 -1.18 -2.26 -18.13
C GLY A 83 -0.02 -2.61 -19.06
N PHE A 84 0.00 -1.96 -20.23
CA PHE A 84 1.02 -2.16 -21.26
C PHE A 84 2.39 -1.56 -20.89
N GLY A 85 2.42 -0.36 -20.29
CA GLY A 85 3.67 0.35 -19.96
C GLY A 85 4.38 0.94 -21.19
N SER A 86 3.65 1.67 -22.04
CA SER A 86 4.17 2.25 -23.30
C SER A 86 5.39 3.16 -23.13
N ARG A 87 5.50 3.86 -22.00
CA ARG A 87 6.60 4.78 -21.67
C ARG A 87 7.96 4.09 -21.45
N MET A 88 7.97 2.76 -21.33
CA MET A 88 9.16 1.93 -21.14
C MET A 88 9.55 1.10 -22.38
N VAL A 89 8.97 1.39 -23.54
CA VAL A 89 9.43 0.85 -24.83
C VAL A 89 10.89 1.27 -25.06
N PRO A 90 11.77 0.37 -25.56
CA PRO A 90 11.46 -0.92 -26.19
C PRO A 90 11.31 -2.11 -25.25
N ILE A 91 11.65 -1.99 -23.96
CA ILE A 91 11.68 -3.14 -23.05
C ILE A 91 10.30 -3.77 -22.89
N THR A 92 9.26 -2.93 -22.79
CA THR A 92 7.90 -3.42 -22.58
C THR A 92 7.26 -4.08 -23.80
N LEU A 93 7.93 -4.11 -24.97
CA LEU A 93 7.42 -4.84 -26.14
C LEU A 93 7.38 -6.35 -25.92
N ASN A 94 8.28 -6.89 -25.09
CA ASN A 94 8.38 -8.34 -24.86
C ASN A 94 8.30 -8.71 -23.38
N THR A 95 8.22 -7.75 -22.46
CA THR A 95 8.21 -7.99 -21.01
C THR A 95 7.22 -7.03 -20.33
N PRO A 96 6.21 -7.48 -19.57
CA PRO A 96 5.38 -6.58 -18.77
C PRO A 96 6.24 -5.66 -17.88
N LYS A 97 5.88 -4.37 -17.75
CA LYS A 97 6.57 -3.42 -16.85
C LYS A 97 6.88 -4.01 -15.47
N PRO A 98 5.92 -4.67 -14.76
CA PRO A 98 6.18 -5.25 -13.43
C PRO A 98 7.25 -6.36 -13.40
N LEU A 99 7.50 -7.03 -14.53
CA LEU A 99 8.49 -8.11 -14.67
C LEU A 99 9.85 -7.63 -15.20
N VAL A 100 9.98 -6.35 -15.54
CA VAL A 100 11.28 -5.73 -15.87
C VAL A 100 12.19 -5.84 -14.65
N ARG A 101 13.47 -6.12 -14.89
CA ARG A 101 14.45 -6.29 -13.80
C ARG A 101 15.18 -4.98 -13.52
N VAL A 102 15.48 -4.76 -12.25
CA VAL A 102 16.34 -3.68 -11.77
C VAL A 102 17.34 -4.33 -10.83
N HIS A 103 18.63 -4.22 -11.15
CA HIS A 103 19.72 -4.91 -10.47
C HIS A 103 19.46 -6.42 -10.29
N GLY A 104 18.91 -7.05 -11.33
CA GLY A 104 18.61 -8.48 -11.36
C GLY A 104 17.31 -8.91 -10.68
N LYS A 105 16.55 -8.01 -10.04
CA LYS A 105 15.26 -8.32 -9.39
C LYS A 105 14.09 -7.73 -10.16
N MET A 106 12.98 -8.46 -10.34
CA MET A 106 11.80 -7.90 -11.03
C MET A 106 11.18 -6.79 -10.17
N ILE A 107 10.71 -5.70 -10.78
CA ILE A 107 10.15 -4.53 -10.04
C ILE A 107 9.11 -4.99 -9.01
N VAL A 108 8.13 -5.79 -9.44
CA VAL A 108 7.03 -6.29 -8.61
C VAL A 108 7.49 -7.18 -7.45
N GLU A 109 8.66 -7.82 -7.53
CA GLU A 109 9.15 -8.69 -6.45
C GLU A 109 9.41 -7.92 -5.17
N THR A 110 9.78 -6.64 -5.23
CA THR A 110 9.99 -5.86 -3.99
C THR A 110 8.69 -5.67 -3.22
N LEU A 111 7.60 -5.36 -3.92
CA LEU A 111 6.25 -5.28 -3.35
C LEU A 111 5.76 -6.65 -2.85
N LEU A 112 5.91 -7.72 -3.65
CA LEU A 112 5.49 -9.06 -3.27
C LEU A 112 6.28 -9.58 -2.06
N ASP A 113 7.59 -9.32 -2.00
CA ASP A 113 8.42 -9.65 -0.84
C ASP A 113 7.95 -8.89 0.42
N ALA A 114 7.56 -7.61 0.29
CA ALA A 114 6.99 -6.83 1.39
C ALA A 114 5.65 -7.41 1.89
N ILE A 115 4.76 -7.80 0.97
CA ILE A 115 3.47 -8.44 1.28
C ILE A 115 3.67 -9.76 2.03
N VAL A 116 4.59 -10.61 1.55
CA VAL A 116 4.94 -11.88 2.22
C VAL A 116 5.57 -11.64 3.59
N ALA A 117 6.51 -10.69 3.69
CA ALA A 117 7.17 -10.34 4.95
C ALA A 117 6.17 -9.80 6.01
N ALA A 118 5.13 -9.08 5.57
CA ALA A 118 4.05 -8.63 6.44
C ALA A 118 3.11 -9.78 6.89
N GLY A 119 3.25 -10.98 6.34
CA GLY A 119 2.41 -12.13 6.67
C GLY A 119 0.98 -12.02 6.16
N ILE A 120 0.76 -11.31 5.06
CA ILE A 120 -0.55 -11.18 4.41
C ILE A 120 -0.84 -12.50 3.68
N PRO A 121 -1.97 -13.18 3.99
CA PRO A 121 -2.18 -14.56 3.54
C PRO A 121 -2.62 -14.67 2.09
N GLU A 122 -3.33 -13.68 1.55
CA GLU A 122 -3.88 -13.73 0.19
C GLU A 122 -3.23 -12.67 -0.70
N ILE A 123 -2.66 -13.11 -1.83
CA ILE A 123 -2.10 -12.23 -2.85
C ILE A 123 -2.86 -12.46 -4.14
N VAL A 124 -3.49 -11.41 -4.66
CA VAL A 124 -4.23 -11.46 -5.92
C VAL A 124 -3.59 -10.47 -6.88
N LEU A 125 -3.13 -10.94 -8.03
CA LEU A 125 -2.52 -10.10 -9.06
C LEU A 125 -3.43 -10.05 -10.29
N VAL A 126 -3.87 -8.85 -10.64
CA VAL A 126 -4.69 -8.58 -11.83
C VAL A 126 -3.75 -8.32 -13.01
N ARG A 127 -3.72 -9.25 -13.96
CA ARG A 127 -2.83 -9.26 -15.13
C ARG A 127 -3.61 -9.06 -16.43
N GLY A 128 -2.95 -8.55 -17.46
CA GLY A 128 -3.58 -8.23 -18.75
C GLY A 128 -2.58 -8.39 -19.90
N TYR A 129 -1.85 -7.33 -20.22
CA TYR A 129 -0.80 -7.39 -21.23
C TYR A 129 0.26 -8.46 -20.91
N LEU A 130 0.55 -9.34 -21.87
CA LEU A 130 1.49 -10.47 -21.74
C LEU A 130 1.28 -11.30 -20.46
N TRP A 131 0.02 -11.53 -20.07
CA TRP A 131 -0.38 -12.12 -18.79
C TRP A 131 0.27 -13.48 -18.50
N GLU A 132 0.59 -14.27 -19.53
CA GLU A 132 1.21 -15.58 -19.40
C GLU A 132 2.58 -15.50 -18.70
N GLN A 133 3.32 -14.40 -18.91
CA GLN A 133 4.65 -14.24 -18.33
C GLN A 133 4.64 -14.13 -16.80
N PHE A 134 3.53 -13.71 -16.20
CA PHE A 134 3.39 -13.63 -14.75
C PHE A 134 3.39 -15.00 -14.07
N ASP A 135 3.21 -16.11 -14.80
CA ASP A 135 3.25 -17.45 -14.22
C ASP A 135 4.61 -17.78 -13.58
N VAL A 136 5.70 -17.11 -14.01
CA VAL A 136 7.02 -17.21 -13.36
C VAL A 136 6.99 -16.85 -11.87
N LEU A 137 6.08 -15.96 -11.46
CA LEU A 137 5.95 -15.53 -10.07
C LEU A 137 5.50 -16.67 -9.15
N LYS A 138 4.77 -17.67 -9.66
CA LYS A 138 4.29 -18.81 -8.86
C LYS A 138 5.44 -19.63 -8.25
N HIS A 139 6.62 -19.61 -8.86
CA HIS A 139 7.79 -20.33 -8.34
C HIS A 139 8.25 -19.79 -6.98
N LYS A 140 8.17 -18.47 -6.78
CA LYS A 140 8.58 -17.81 -5.54
C LYS A 140 7.39 -17.50 -4.61
N TYR A 141 6.23 -17.23 -5.19
CA TYR A 141 4.99 -16.86 -4.48
C TYR A 141 3.88 -17.88 -4.77
N PRO A 142 3.92 -19.09 -4.17
CA PRO A 142 2.98 -20.16 -4.52
C PRO A 142 1.51 -19.85 -4.19
N ASN A 143 1.27 -18.91 -3.26
CA ASN A 143 -0.08 -18.47 -2.86
C ASN A 143 -0.62 -17.30 -3.72
N ILE A 144 0.08 -16.91 -4.79
CA ILE A 144 -0.39 -15.86 -5.69
C ILE A 144 -1.54 -16.38 -6.57
N HIS A 145 -2.66 -15.68 -6.55
CA HIS A 145 -3.81 -15.91 -7.41
C HIS A 145 -3.84 -14.88 -8.52
N PHE A 146 -4.25 -15.29 -9.72
CA PHE A 146 -4.30 -14.40 -10.87
C PHE A 146 -5.73 -14.14 -11.32
N ILE A 147 -6.02 -12.87 -11.61
CA ILE A 147 -7.22 -12.43 -12.32
C ILE A 147 -6.77 -11.91 -13.68
N TYR A 148 -7.34 -12.42 -14.77
CA TYR A 148 -7.09 -11.89 -16.09
C TYR A 148 -8.07 -10.76 -16.41
N ASN A 149 -7.54 -9.60 -16.79
CA ASN A 149 -8.30 -8.47 -17.28
C ASN A 149 -8.26 -8.44 -18.82
N PRO A 150 -9.31 -8.87 -19.52
CA PRO A 150 -9.37 -8.78 -20.98
C PRO A 150 -9.61 -7.35 -21.50
N LEU A 151 -9.96 -6.40 -20.62
CA LEU A 151 -10.34 -5.03 -20.94
C LEU A 151 -9.17 -4.04 -20.78
N PHE A 152 -7.95 -4.54 -20.53
CA PHE A 152 -6.78 -3.73 -20.22
C PHE A 152 -6.39 -2.71 -21.30
N ASN A 153 -6.85 -2.92 -22.54
CA ASN A 153 -6.62 -2.04 -23.70
C ASN A 153 -7.87 -1.22 -24.10
N GLU A 154 -9.02 -1.50 -23.51
CA GLU A 154 -10.31 -0.84 -23.81
C GLU A 154 -10.74 0.14 -22.71
N ALA A 155 -10.17 0.01 -21.53
CA ALA A 155 -10.47 0.82 -20.35
C ALA A 155 -9.19 1.11 -19.57
N ASN A 156 -9.22 2.18 -18.80
CA ASN A 156 -8.15 2.53 -17.87
C ASN A 156 -8.13 1.54 -16.68
N ASN A 157 -7.24 1.75 -15.71
CA ASN A 157 -6.97 0.79 -14.62
C ASN A 157 -8.20 0.50 -13.71
N ILE A 158 -9.28 1.30 -13.78
CA ILE A 158 -10.57 0.99 -13.16
C ILE A 158 -11.13 -0.37 -13.61
N SER A 159 -10.86 -0.82 -14.83
CA SER A 159 -11.27 -2.16 -15.28
C SER A 159 -10.63 -3.28 -14.46
N SER A 160 -9.36 -3.12 -14.07
CA SER A 160 -8.64 -4.07 -13.22
C SER A 160 -9.24 -4.10 -11.82
N ALA A 161 -9.51 -2.92 -11.24
CA ALA A 161 -10.15 -2.81 -9.94
C ALA A 161 -11.60 -3.34 -9.96
N TRP A 162 -12.35 -3.12 -11.05
CA TRP A 162 -13.71 -3.61 -11.23
C TRP A 162 -13.79 -5.14 -11.23
N LEU A 163 -12.80 -5.82 -11.82
CA LEU A 163 -12.71 -7.29 -11.80
C LEU A 163 -12.32 -7.85 -10.42
N ALA A 164 -11.66 -7.05 -9.58
CA ALA A 164 -11.22 -7.43 -8.24
C ALA A 164 -12.06 -6.78 -7.12
N LYS A 165 -13.17 -6.10 -7.46
CA LYS A 165 -13.90 -5.21 -6.54
C LYS A 165 -14.42 -5.91 -5.29
N ASP A 166 -14.79 -7.18 -5.40
CA ASP A 166 -15.29 -7.98 -4.28
C ASP A 166 -14.18 -8.42 -3.30
N LEU A 167 -12.92 -8.10 -3.60
CA LEU A 167 -11.74 -8.50 -2.84
C LEU A 167 -11.11 -7.35 -2.04
N LEU A 168 -11.76 -6.18 -1.98
CA LEU A 168 -11.18 -4.94 -1.45
C LEU A 168 -11.36 -4.73 0.06
N GLN A 169 -12.05 -5.64 0.77
CA GLN A 169 -12.26 -5.52 2.22
C GLN A 169 -11.03 -6.01 3.02
N ASN A 170 -10.52 -5.16 3.93
CA ASN A 170 -9.29 -5.40 4.69
C ASN A 170 -8.10 -5.76 3.78
N ALA A 171 -7.97 -5.01 2.68
CA ALA A 171 -7.04 -5.33 1.62
C ALA A 171 -6.17 -4.13 1.27
N TYR A 172 -4.90 -4.40 0.96
CA TYR A 172 -4.12 -3.48 0.16
C TYR A 172 -4.58 -3.52 -1.30
N VAL A 173 -4.58 -2.37 -1.96
CA VAL A 173 -4.59 -2.24 -3.42
C VAL A 173 -3.29 -1.54 -3.82
N CYS A 174 -2.51 -2.20 -4.67
CA CYS A 174 -1.17 -1.76 -5.03
C CYS A 174 -0.99 -1.74 -6.54
N GLU A 175 -0.25 -0.76 -7.04
CA GLU A 175 0.31 -0.74 -8.40
C GLU A 175 1.59 -1.58 -8.43
N ALA A 176 1.80 -2.28 -9.55
CA ALA A 176 2.82 -3.33 -9.64
C ALA A 176 4.20 -2.84 -10.12
N ASP A 177 4.33 -1.55 -10.42
CA ASP A 177 5.49 -0.86 -10.97
C ASP A 177 6.27 -0.02 -9.95
N LEU A 178 6.08 -0.36 -8.67
CA LEU A 178 6.73 0.28 -7.54
C LEU A 178 7.94 -0.53 -7.08
N LEU A 179 9.11 0.09 -7.04
CA LEU A 179 10.33 -0.49 -6.50
C LEU A 179 10.49 -0.05 -5.03
N LEU A 180 10.21 -0.97 -4.11
CA LEU A 180 10.30 -0.70 -2.67
C LEU A 180 11.71 -0.99 -2.15
N SER A 181 12.33 0.02 -1.54
CA SER A 181 13.52 -0.15 -0.71
C SER A 181 13.15 -0.43 0.74
N ASN A 182 12.03 0.11 1.21
CA ASN A 182 11.51 -0.09 2.55
C ASN A 182 10.32 -1.06 2.55
N LEU A 183 10.57 -2.32 2.90
CA LEU A 183 9.53 -3.35 2.95
C LEU A 183 8.49 -3.12 4.06
N HIS A 184 8.80 -2.28 5.05
CA HIS A 184 7.86 -1.94 6.13
C HIS A 184 6.74 -0.99 5.71
N LEU A 185 6.77 -0.51 4.46
CA LEU A 185 5.64 0.17 3.85
C LEU A 185 4.40 -0.73 3.74
N ILE A 186 4.56 -2.05 3.68
CA ILE A 186 3.43 -2.99 3.80
C ILE A 186 3.38 -3.49 5.24
N ARG A 187 2.25 -3.29 5.91
CA ARG A 187 2.04 -3.59 7.33
C ARG A 187 1.09 -4.76 7.48
N LYS A 188 1.28 -5.53 8.56
CA LYS A 188 0.39 -6.64 8.95
C LYS A 188 -0.97 -6.17 9.46
N TYR A 189 -1.00 -4.98 10.07
CA TYR A 189 -2.20 -4.35 10.60
C TYR A 189 -2.26 -2.89 10.15
N GLU A 190 -3.48 -2.42 9.88
CA GLU A 190 -3.76 -1.03 9.49
C GLU A 190 -5.01 -0.54 10.22
N TYR A 191 -4.95 0.66 10.80
CA TYR A 191 -6.00 1.17 11.69
C TYR A 191 -7.30 1.53 10.94
N CYS A 192 -7.15 2.14 9.77
CA CYS A 192 -8.24 2.63 8.93
C CYS A 192 -7.76 2.76 7.48
N SER A 193 -8.70 2.97 6.55
CA SER A 193 -8.39 3.21 5.15
C SER A 193 -7.37 4.34 4.97
N ASN A 194 -6.31 4.06 4.22
CA ASN A 194 -5.23 5.02 4.01
C ASN A 194 -4.55 4.86 2.65
N TYR A 195 -3.82 5.88 2.22
CA TYR A 195 -3.05 5.90 0.97
C TYR A 195 -1.63 6.41 1.22
N LEU A 196 -0.62 5.74 0.66
CA LEU A 196 0.76 6.21 0.75
C LEU A 196 0.96 7.52 0.00
N GLY A 197 1.57 8.49 0.68
CA GLY A 197 1.98 9.74 0.05
C GLY A 197 3.26 10.30 0.65
N GLN A 198 4.10 10.90 -0.19
CA GLN A 198 5.30 11.60 0.23
C GLN A 198 5.07 13.11 0.18
N TYR A 199 5.29 13.80 1.29
CA TYR A 199 5.20 15.26 1.29
C TYR A 199 6.21 15.86 0.29
N LYS A 200 5.73 16.80 -0.52
CA LYS A 200 6.53 17.58 -1.48
C LYS A 200 6.05 19.03 -1.46
N ASP A 201 7.02 19.95 -1.45
CA ASP A 201 6.73 21.38 -1.63
C ASP A 201 6.09 21.65 -2.99
N VAL A 202 6.54 20.94 -4.03
CA VAL A 202 5.96 20.98 -5.40
C VAL A 202 6.09 19.61 -6.05
N THR A 203 5.07 19.20 -6.80
CA THR A 203 5.10 18.08 -7.75
C THR A 203 4.25 18.43 -8.97
N ASP A 204 4.56 17.85 -10.12
CA ASP A 204 3.78 17.90 -11.35
C ASP A 204 2.97 16.62 -11.62
N ASP A 205 3.07 15.64 -10.70
CA ASP A 205 2.40 14.34 -10.78
C ASP A 205 1.15 14.27 -9.90
N TRP A 206 0.49 13.11 -9.86
CA TRP A 206 -0.62 12.83 -8.96
C TRP A 206 -0.25 13.10 -7.50
N CYS A 207 -1.08 13.88 -6.84
CA CYS A 207 -0.89 14.25 -5.46
C CYS A 207 -2.20 14.43 -4.70
N PHE A 208 -2.09 14.30 -3.38
CA PHE A 208 -3.17 14.50 -2.43
C PHE A 208 -3.09 15.89 -1.82
N MET A 209 -4.24 16.57 -1.81
CA MET A 209 -4.47 17.70 -0.92
C MET A 209 -4.96 17.16 0.42
N VAL A 210 -4.19 17.40 1.48
CA VAL A 210 -4.43 16.82 2.81
C VAL A 210 -4.82 17.88 3.82
N LYS A 211 -5.86 17.60 4.63
CA LYS A 211 -6.24 18.44 5.77
C LYS A 211 -6.37 17.58 7.02
N SER A 212 -5.54 17.88 8.02
CA SER A 212 -5.52 17.16 9.30
C SER A 212 -5.31 15.65 9.13
N GLY A 213 -4.40 15.26 8.24
CA GLY A 213 -4.08 13.85 7.94
C GLY A 213 -5.06 13.14 7.00
N VAL A 214 -6.14 13.80 6.59
CA VAL A 214 -7.18 13.21 5.72
C VAL A 214 -7.05 13.75 4.30
N ILE A 215 -7.09 12.87 3.31
CA ILE A 215 -7.10 13.22 1.88
C ILE A 215 -8.42 13.91 1.54
N ARG A 216 -8.35 15.08 0.93
CA ARG A 216 -9.51 15.92 0.55
C ARG A 216 -9.72 16.02 -0.94
N ASP A 217 -8.64 15.90 -1.70
CA ASP A 217 -8.69 15.91 -3.15
C ASP A 217 -7.51 15.12 -3.73
N LEU A 218 -7.72 14.63 -4.94
CA LEU A 218 -6.73 13.98 -5.78
C LEU A 218 -6.62 14.78 -7.09
N GLN A 219 -5.44 15.30 -7.36
CA GLN A 219 -5.18 16.15 -8.52
C GLN A 219 -3.80 15.85 -9.13
N VAL A 220 -3.57 16.33 -10.35
CA VAL A 220 -2.27 16.29 -11.00
C VAL A 220 -1.59 17.64 -10.82
N GLY A 221 -0.39 17.61 -10.24
CA GLY A 221 0.39 18.77 -9.90
C GLY A 221 -0.14 19.51 -8.67
N GLY A 222 0.76 20.00 -7.82
CA GLY A 222 0.38 20.68 -6.59
C GLY A 222 1.55 21.33 -5.86
N ARG A 223 1.21 22.14 -4.86
CA ARG A 223 2.15 22.70 -3.89
C ARG A 223 1.71 22.32 -2.47
N ASP A 224 2.68 22.17 -1.58
CA ASP A 224 2.45 21.78 -0.18
C ASP A 224 1.50 20.56 -0.08
N CYS A 225 1.83 19.53 -0.84
CA CYS A 225 0.96 18.39 -1.12
C CYS A 225 1.71 17.07 -0.90
N TYR A 226 0.99 15.95 -0.99
CA TYR A 226 1.60 14.63 -0.88
C TYR A 226 1.59 13.96 -2.25
N HIS A 227 2.77 13.77 -2.85
CA HIS A 227 2.93 12.96 -4.05
C HIS A 227 2.42 11.55 -3.77
N MET A 228 1.55 11.04 -4.64
CA MET A 228 0.86 9.77 -4.48
C MET A 228 1.76 8.63 -4.95
N TYR A 229 1.90 7.59 -4.12
CA TYR A 229 2.45 6.30 -4.56
C TYR A 229 1.37 5.25 -4.45
N GLY A 230 1.12 4.50 -5.54
CA GLY A 230 0.02 3.55 -5.73
C GLY A 230 -0.07 2.38 -4.73
N ILE A 231 -0.07 2.62 -3.42
CA ILE A 231 -0.27 1.64 -2.34
C ILE A 231 -1.27 2.23 -1.37
N SER A 232 -2.41 1.57 -1.28
CA SER A 232 -3.51 1.97 -0.39
C SER A 232 -4.04 0.79 0.39
N TYR A 233 -4.55 1.03 1.58
CA TYR A 233 -5.28 0.06 2.38
C TYR A 233 -6.74 0.47 2.49
N TRP A 234 -7.64 -0.51 2.42
CA TRP A 234 -9.08 -0.34 2.57
C TRP A 234 -9.58 -1.26 3.68
N ASP A 235 -10.18 -0.68 4.71
CA ASP A 235 -10.78 -1.47 5.78
C ASP A 235 -12.04 -2.25 5.31
N ALA A 236 -12.64 -3.03 6.20
CA ALA A 236 -13.82 -3.82 5.86
C ALA A 236 -15.00 -2.98 5.34
N GLN A 237 -15.24 -1.81 5.95
CA GLN A 237 -16.40 -0.99 5.64
C GLN A 237 -16.20 -0.23 4.33
N ASP A 238 -15.06 0.44 4.18
CA ASP A 238 -14.76 1.22 3.00
C ASP A 238 -14.45 0.33 1.80
N GLY A 239 -13.81 -0.83 1.99
CA GLY A 239 -13.61 -1.81 0.92
C GLY A 239 -14.93 -2.35 0.36
N ALA A 240 -15.92 -2.62 1.22
CA ALA A 240 -17.25 -3.07 0.78
C ALA A 240 -17.99 -1.98 0.01
N LYS A 241 -17.89 -0.73 0.48
CA LYS A 241 -18.46 0.44 -0.18
C LYS A 241 -17.79 0.70 -1.53
N LEU A 242 -16.46 0.60 -1.57
CA LEU A 242 -15.65 0.78 -2.76
C LEU A 242 -15.97 -0.25 -3.84
N ALA A 243 -16.28 -1.48 -3.46
CA ALA A 243 -16.75 -2.49 -4.41
C ALA A 243 -17.99 -1.99 -5.21
N GLN A 244 -18.96 -1.42 -4.49
CA GLN A 244 -20.19 -0.89 -5.10
C GLN A 244 -19.94 0.41 -5.89
N ASP A 245 -19.13 1.32 -5.34
CA ASP A 245 -18.83 2.60 -5.99
C ASP A 245 -18.00 2.40 -7.26
N ILE A 246 -17.03 1.47 -7.28
CA ILE A 246 -16.30 1.08 -8.50
C ILE A 246 -17.28 0.55 -9.56
N ASP A 247 -18.23 -0.31 -9.18
CA ASP A 247 -19.22 -0.85 -10.13
C ASP A 247 -20.09 0.24 -10.75
N ASN A 248 -20.55 1.19 -9.94
CA ASN A 248 -21.38 2.31 -10.37
C ASN A 248 -20.58 3.27 -11.29
N VAL A 249 -19.38 3.66 -10.86
CA VAL A 249 -18.49 4.56 -11.60
C VAL A 249 -18.06 3.91 -12.92
N TYR A 250 -17.74 2.62 -12.94
CA TYR A 250 -17.34 1.93 -14.17
C TYR A 250 -18.45 1.93 -15.24
N LYS A 251 -19.71 1.81 -14.82
CA LYS A 251 -20.88 1.70 -15.71
C LYS A 251 -21.42 3.05 -16.21
N MET A 252 -21.05 4.17 -15.61
CA MET A 252 -21.54 5.48 -16.03
C MET A 252 -20.83 5.98 -17.29
N PRO A 253 -21.40 6.95 -18.04
CA PRO A 253 -20.73 7.57 -19.18
C PRO A 253 -19.37 8.17 -18.79
N GLY A 254 -18.31 7.84 -19.53
CA GLY A 254 -16.95 8.29 -19.21
C GLY A 254 -16.30 7.55 -18.03
N GLY A 255 -16.94 6.47 -17.54
CA GLY A 255 -16.47 5.70 -16.39
C GLY A 255 -15.26 4.82 -16.70
N LYS A 256 -15.16 4.28 -17.92
CA LYS A 256 -14.08 3.38 -18.34
C LYS A 256 -12.73 4.08 -18.47
N GLU A 257 -12.73 5.39 -18.66
CA GLU A 257 -11.56 6.24 -18.83
C GLU A 257 -10.92 6.67 -17.50
N LYS A 258 -11.62 6.44 -16.37
CA LYS A 258 -11.17 6.86 -15.04
C LYS A 258 -10.12 5.94 -14.45
N TYR A 259 -9.27 6.51 -13.59
CA TYR A 259 -8.46 5.69 -12.69
C TYR A 259 -9.32 5.17 -11.54
N TRP A 260 -9.00 3.98 -11.03
CA TRP A 260 -9.74 3.40 -9.90
C TRP A 260 -9.60 4.26 -8.64
N ASP A 261 -8.44 4.90 -8.45
CA ASP A 261 -8.13 5.79 -7.32
C ASP A 261 -9.09 6.98 -7.24
N GLU A 262 -9.50 7.49 -8.41
CA GLU A 262 -10.45 8.59 -8.50
C GLU A 262 -11.82 8.23 -7.92
N VAL A 263 -12.20 6.96 -7.84
CA VAL A 263 -13.51 6.52 -7.34
C VAL A 263 -13.73 7.03 -5.91
N ALA A 264 -12.85 6.65 -5.00
CA ALA A 264 -12.96 7.03 -3.59
C ALA A 264 -12.33 8.38 -3.28
N LEU A 265 -11.35 8.84 -4.05
CA LEU A 265 -10.61 10.07 -3.73
C LEU A 265 -11.17 11.30 -4.43
N ARG A 266 -12.02 11.15 -5.45
CA ARG A 266 -12.53 12.27 -6.25
C ARG A 266 -14.03 12.19 -6.53
N VAL A 267 -14.52 11.11 -7.13
CA VAL A 267 -15.91 10.97 -7.59
C VAL A 267 -16.87 10.79 -6.42
N CYS A 268 -16.56 9.87 -5.52
CA CYS A 268 -17.35 9.54 -4.33
C CYS A 268 -16.68 10.03 -3.03
N SER A 269 -15.76 11.00 -3.10
CA SER A 269 -14.91 11.42 -1.98
C SER A 269 -15.65 11.78 -0.68
N LYS A 270 -16.88 12.28 -0.79
CA LYS A 270 -17.74 12.59 0.37
C LYS A 270 -18.14 11.34 1.18
N ASN A 271 -18.04 10.16 0.60
CA ASN A 271 -18.40 8.90 1.23
C ASN A 271 -17.24 8.27 2.02
N TYR A 272 -16.03 8.81 1.91
CA TYR A 272 -14.81 8.18 2.43
C TYR A 272 -14.07 9.07 3.42
N HIS A 273 -13.38 8.39 4.35
CA HIS A 273 -12.40 9.00 5.22
C HIS A 273 -11.07 8.27 5.00
N VAL A 274 -10.32 8.70 3.99
CA VAL A 274 -9.01 8.11 3.68
C VAL A 274 -7.92 9.00 4.25
N GLU A 275 -7.10 8.44 5.13
CA GLU A 275 -5.94 9.13 5.66
C GLU A 275 -4.75 9.06 4.71
N VAL A 276 -3.89 10.07 4.72
CA VAL A 276 -2.56 9.93 4.12
C VAL A 276 -1.67 9.18 5.10
N ARG A 277 -0.97 8.16 4.61
CA ARG A 277 0.09 7.48 5.35
C ARG A 277 1.43 7.92 4.76
N PRO A 278 2.28 8.62 5.53
CA PRO A 278 3.49 9.21 4.98
C PRO A 278 4.50 8.12 4.60
N CYS A 279 5.17 8.33 3.47
CA CYS A 279 6.44 7.69 3.14
C CYS A 279 7.50 8.75 2.84
N PHE A 280 8.77 8.35 2.87
CA PHE A 280 9.91 9.24 2.83
C PHE A 280 10.78 8.99 1.61
N GLU A 281 11.69 9.93 1.36
CA GLU A 281 12.64 9.81 0.26
C GLU A 281 13.51 8.57 0.42
N GLY A 282 13.61 7.79 -0.66
CA GLY A 282 14.33 6.52 -0.67
C GLY A 282 13.51 5.30 -0.27
N ASP A 283 12.31 5.45 0.30
CA ASP A 283 11.46 4.30 0.67
C ASP A 283 10.94 3.53 -0.54
N ILE A 284 10.57 4.26 -1.58
CA ILE A 284 9.88 3.77 -2.78
C ILE A 284 10.29 4.63 -3.98
N VAL A 285 10.42 3.98 -5.14
CA VAL A 285 10.69 4.62 -6.43
C VAL A 285 9.71 4.08 -7.46
N GLU A 286 9.06 4.97 -8.19
CA GLU A 286 8.30 4.63 -9.39
C GLU A 286 9.23 4.75 -10.61
N ILE A 287 9.20 3.76 -11.48
CA ILE A 287 9.99 3.76 -12.72
C ILE A 287 9.02 3.93 -13.87
N ASP A 288 8.93 5.13 -14.41
CA ASP A 288 7.88 5.49 -15.35
C ASP A 288 8.33 5.52 -16.79
N THR A 289 9.60 5.82 -17.00
CA THR A 289 10.18 5.91 -18.34
C THR A 289 11.38 4.99 -18.51
N PHE A 290 11.66 4.60 -19.76
CA PHE A 290 12.89 3.86 -20.07
C PHE A 290 14.17 4.65 -19.69
N ASN A 291 14.10 5.99 -19.71
CA ASN A 291 15.22 6.84 -19.30
C ASN A 291 15.46 6.83 -17.79
N GLU A 292 14.41 6.76 -16.96
CA GLU A 292 14.58 6.55 -15.52
C GLU A 292 15.17 5.18 -15.22
N LEU A 293 14.69 4.13 -15.91
CA LEU A 293 15.24 2.79 -15.74
C LEU A 293 16.76 2.76 -16.00
N LYS A 294 17.22 3.39 -17.08
CA LYS A 294 18.66 3.51 -17.41
C LYS A 294 19.47 4.22 -16.33
N LYS A 295 18.92 5.30 -15.75
CA LYS A 295 19.58 6.01 -14.64
C LYS A 295 19.71 5.15 -13.39
N ILE A 296 18.74 4.25 -13.15
CA ILE A 296 18.74 3.37 -11.99
C ILE A 296 19.67 2.18 -12.23
N ASP A 297 19.57 1.52 -13.39
CA ASP A 297 20.37 0.35 -13.74
C ASP A 297 21.12 0.54 -15.08
N PRO A 298 22.44 0.82 -15.03
CA PRO A 298 23.27 1.06 -16.21
C PRO A 298 23.36 -0.13 -17.19
N VAL A 299 22.89 -1.32 -16.82
CA VAL A 299 22.80 -2.45 -17.78
C VAL A 299 21.93 -2.12 -19.00
N TYR A 300 21.08 -1.10 -18.88
CA TYR A 300 20.20 -0.62 -19.94
C TYR A 300 20.80 0.51 -20.80
N ASP A 301 22.01 0.99 -20.50
CA ASP A 301 22.73 2.03 -21.26
C ASP A 301 23.48 1.49 -22.52
N MET A 302 22.98 0.38 -23.10
CA MET A 302 23.57 -0.24 -24.30
C MET A 302 23.59 0.67 -25.53
#